data_AF-A0A150L8L5-F1
#
_entry.id   AF-A0A150L8L5-F1
#
_cell.length_a   1.000
_cell.length_b   1.000
_cell.length_c   1.000
_cell.angle_alpha   90.00
_cell.angle_beta   90.00
_cell.angle_gamma   90.00
#
_symmetry.space_group_name_H-M   'P 1'
#
loop_
_entity.id
_entity.type
_entity.pdbx_description
1 polymer ?
#
loop_
_entity_poly.entity_id
_entity_poly.type
_entity_poly.pdbx_seq_one_letter_code
_entity_poly.pdbx_strand_id
1 'polypeptide(L)'
;MKLGARIFKTGIAVTLALFLAALLHLPSPVFAGISAVFAMQPTIYRSYLSLVEQVQANIIGAVLAVIAVLLFGRDPFIIGLTLMIVIALCLKMRLESTISVALVTVIAIMEYTDKQFIEFAVIRFLTIMLGIFAAFVVNLIFLPPKYEKKLYEKITENTENILKWIRIHTRHASEHHILKEDIEKMKENMTKLEHLYLMYKEERTYFRKNRFQKSRKLVLYRQMIVATNRALETLKLLHRFENELYHMPLEFQQIIRSQLDCLLHYHEQILLKFIGKVKHLPRTDTVNETHHERMRLIEAFYAHHHQSHEYYLFSLVGMIIDYSEQLERLDKLIDSFHHYHHDSSLAKTLVND
;
A
#
# COMPACT_ATOMS: atom_id res chain seq x y z
N MET A 1 8.50 12.60 15.87
CA MET A 1 7.18 12.01 15.56
C MET A 1 6.56 12.81 14.42
N LYS A 2 6.54 12.31 13.18
CA LYS A 2 5.93 13.04 12.06
C LYS A 2 4.41 12.87 12.17
N LEU A 3 3.72 13.89 12.71
CA LEU A 3 2.26 13.97 12.66
C LEU A 3 1.81 13.74 11.22
N GLY A 4 1.11 12.63 10.97
CA GLY A 4 0.73 12.25 9.62
C GLY A 4 -0.24 13.26 9.03
N ALA A 5 -0.08 13.59 7.74
CA ALA A 5 -0.98 14.50 7.01
C ALA A 5 -2.47 14.14 7.16
N ARG A 6 -2.78 12.88 7.45
CA ARG A 6 -4.13 12.39 7.79
C ARG A 6 -4.69 13.03 9.07
N ILE A 7 -3.90 13.17 10.13
CA ILE A 7 -4.33 13.77 11.40
C ILE A 7 -4.69 15.24 11.15
N PHE A 8 -3.82 15.95 10.44
CA PHE A 8 -4.01 17.36 10.13
C PHE A 8 -5.27 17.62 9.30
N LYS A 9 -5.48 16.87 8.19
CA LYS A 9 -6.69 17.04 7.37
C LYS A 9 -7.97 16.67 8.12
N THR A 10 -7.90 15.69 9.03
CA THR A 10 -9.06 15.33 9.88
C THR A 10 -9.41 16.47 10.81
N GLY A 11 -8.41 17.06 11.48
CA GLY A 11 -8.59 18.23 12.34
C GLY A 11 -9.23 19.40 11.59
N ILE A 12 -8.71 19.73 10.39
CA ILE A 12 -9.26 20.81 9.56
C ILE A 12 -10.69 20.53 9.12
N ALA A 13 -11.02 19.30 8.74
CA ALA A 13 -12.38 18.93 8.38
C ALA A 13 -13.36 19.09 9.54
N VAL A 14 -12.97 18.69 10.74
CA VAL A 14 -13.79 18.88 11.95
C VAL A 14 -13.96 20.37 12.25
N THR A 15 -12.88 21.15 12.21
CA THR A 15 -12.95 22.60 12.42
C THR A 15 -13.86 23.27 11.40
N LEU A 16 -13.74 22.91 10.11
CA LEU A 16 -14.60 23.44 9.05
C LEU A 16 -16.07 23.05 9.26
N ALA A 17 -16.34 21.79 9.61
CA ALA A 17 -17.70 21.31 9.86
C ALA A 17 -18.37 22.04 11.04
N LEU A 18 -17.65 22.19 12.16
CA LEU A 18 -18.13 22.92 13.32
C LEU A 18 -18.33 24.41 13.03
N PHE A 19 -17.39 25.02 12.32
CA PHE A 19 -17.47 26.43 11.93
C PHE A 19 -18.67 26.70 11.02
N LEU A 20 -18.87 25.87 9.98
CA LEU A 20 -20.02 25.99 9.08
C LEU A 20 -21.34 25.75 9.82
N ALA A 21 -21.39 24.78 10.73
CA ALA A 21 -22.59 24.53 11.53
C ALA A 21 -22.92 25.70 12.47
N ALA A 22 -21.91 26.32 13.09
CA ALA A 22 -22.08 27.50 13.92
C ALA A 22 -22.52 28.73 13.11
N LEU A 23 -21.94 28.91 11.91
CA LEU A 23 -22.29 30.01 10.99
C LEU A 23 -23.74 29.92 10.50
N LEU A 24 -24.23 28.70 10.27
CA LEU A 24 -25.62 28.44 9.89
C LEU A 24 -26.59 28.39 11.08
N HIS A 25 -26.11 28.67 12.29
CA HIS A 25 -26.89 28.60 13.54
C HIS A 25 -27.59 27.25 13.76
N LEU A 26 -26.97 26.14 13.34
CA LEU A 26 -27.55 24.81 13.48
C LEU A 26 -27.49 24.34 14.95
N PRO A 27 -28.57 23.72 15.47
CA PRO A 27 -28.60 23.18 16.81
C PRO A 27 -27.60 22.02 16.97
N SER A 28 -26.81 22.08 18.04
CA SER A 28 -25.71 21.14 18.38
C SER A 28 -24.73 20.87 17.22
N PRO A 29 -23.84 21.83 16.90
CA PRO A 29 -22.77 21.68 15.89
C PRO A 29 -21.91 20.41 16.02
N VAL A 30 -21.83 19.85 17.23
CA VAL A 30 -21.06 18.63 17.56
C VAL A 30 -21.33 17.48 16.58
N PHE A 31 -22.57 17.28 16.11
CA PHE A 31 -22.90 16.20 15.16
C PHE A 31 -22.29 16.42 13.76
N ALA A 32 -22.07 17.66 13.33
CA ALA A 32 -21.31 17.96 12.12
C ALA A 32 -19.83 17.58 12.31
N GLY A 33 -19.27 17.82 13.49
CA GLY A 33 -17.92 17.39 13.84
C GLY A 33 -17.77 15.86 13.84
N ILE A 34 -18.68 15.15 14.52
CA ILE A 34 -18.68 13.68 14.59
C ILE A 34 -18.75 13.07 13.19
N SER A 35 -19.70 13.52 12.38
CA SER A 35 -19.87 13.03 11.01
C SER A 35 -18.65 13.33 10.13
N ALA A 36 -18.01 14.49 10.28
CA ALA A 36 -16.78 14.82 9.55
C ALA A 36 -15.61 13.87 9.89
N VAL A 37 -15.48 13.45 11.15
CA VAL A 37 -14.45 12.45 11.55
C VAL A 37 -14.67 11.13 10.83
N PHE A 38 -15.89 10.61 10.88
CA PHE A 38 -16.22 9.32 10.26
C PHE A 38 -16.23 9.37 8.72
N ALA A 39 -16.50 10.53 8.12
CA ALA A 39 -16.45 10.75 6.68
C ALA A 39 -15.03 10.89 6.12
N MET A 40 -14.01 11.06 6.97
CA MET A 40 -12.65 11.30 6.52
C MET A 40 -11.99 10.04 5.95
N GLN A 41 -11.81 10.00 4.63
CA GLN A 41 -11.22 8.87 3.92
C GLN A 41 -9.72 9.09 3.59
N PRO A 42 -8.92 8.02 3.44
CA PRO A 42 -7.49 8.14 3.15
C PRO A 42 -7.23 8.75 1.76
N THR A 43 -8.09 8.45 0.78
CA THR A 43 -7.96 8.93 -0.61
C THR A 43 -9.22 9.66 -1.05
N ILE A 44 -9.08 10.58 -2.03
CA ILE A 44 -10.19 11.36 -2.59
C ILE A 44 -11.22 10.44 -3.25
N TYR A 45 -10.76 9.40 -3.95
CA TYR A 45 -11.65 8.43 -4.59
C TYR A 45 -12.52 7.69 -3.57
N ARG A 46 -11.91 7.17 -2.50
CA ARG A 46 -12.68 6.57 -1.39
C ARG A 46 -13.59 7.60 -0.74
N SER A 47 -13.18 8.87 -0.64
CA SER A 47 -14.03 9.96 -0.17
C SER A 47 -15.30 10.16 -1.00
N TYR A 48 -15.18 10.11 -2.33
CA TYR A 48 -16.32 10.27 -3.22
C TYR A 48 -17.28 9.09 -3.12
N LEU A 49 -16.76 7.86 -3.14
CA LEU A 49 -17.59 6.67 -2.97
C LEU A 49 -18.29 6.69 -1.60
N SER A 50 -17.52 6.97 -0.54
CA SER A 50 -18.03 7.09 0.82
C SER A 50 -19.05 8.21 0.95
N LEU A 51 -18.94 9.33 0.22
CA LEU A 51 -19.94 10.40 0.25
C LEU A 51 -21.30 9.87 -0.24
N VAL A 52 -21.32 9.15 -1.36
CA VAL A 52 -22.55 8.57 -1.92
C VAL A 52 -23.14 7.52 -0.98
N GLU A 53 -22.29 6.60 -0.48
CA GLU A 53 -22.71 5.57 0.47
C GLU A 53 -23.29 6.18 1.76
N GLN A 54 -22.64 7.22 2.31
CA GLN A 54 -23.09 7.85 3.53
C GLN A 54 -24.39 8.64 3.33
N VAL A 55 -24.57 9.32 2.21
CA VAL A 55 -25.85 9.99 1.91
C VAL A 55 -26.99 8.96 1.90
N GLN A 56 -26.80 7.82 1.23
CA GLN A 56 -27.80 6.75 1.19
C GLN A 56 -28.09 6.17 2.58
N ALA A 57 -27.06 5.77 3.33
CA ALA A 57 -27.22 5.16 4.64
C ALA A 57 -27.87 6.12 5.64
N ASN A 58 -27.53 7.40 5.60
CA ASN A 58 -28.14 8.41 6.49
C ASN A 58 -29.57 8.75 6.10
N ILE A 59 -29.93 8.75 4.81
CA ILE A 59 -31.33 8.90 4.39
C ILE A 59 -32.16 7.74 4.93
N ILE A 60 -31.66 6.51 4.80
CA ILE A 60 -32.32 5.32 5.33
C ILE A 60 -32.49 5.42 6.85
N GLY A 61 -31.41 5.77 7.56
CA GLY A 61 -31.44 5.95 9.02
C GLY A 61 -32.43 7.01 9.46
N ALA A 62 -32.43 8.17 8.81
CA ALA A 62 -33.33 9.28 9.14
C ALA A 62 -34.80 8.92 8.88
N VAL A 63 -35.12 8.31 7.73
CA VAL A 63 -36.49 7.90 7.39
C VAL A 63 -37.01 6.86 8.38
N LEU A 64 -36.20 5.83 8.68
CA LEU A 64 -36.60 4.78 9.62
C LEU A 64 -36.73 5.31 11.05
N ALA A 65 -35.85 6.22 11.48
CA ALA A 65 -35.95 6.88 12.79
C ALA A 65 -37.27 7.67 12.91
N VAL A 66 -37.63 8.47 11.90
CA VAL A 66 -38.87 9.25 11.89
C VAL A 66 -40.09 8.33 11.93
N ILE A 67 -40.12 7.28 11.10
CA ILE A 67 -41.23 6.31 11.08
C ILE A 67 -41.36 5.62 12.44
N ALA A 68 -40.26 5.16 13.03
CA ALA A 68 -40.28 4.46 14.31
C ALA A 68 -40.82 5.35 15.44
N VAL A 69 -40.38 6.61 15.51
CA VAL A 69 -40.87 7.56 16.51
C VAL A 69 -42.36 7.86 16.35
N LEU A 70 -42.83 8.02 15.11
CA LEU A 70 -44.24 8.30 14.85
C LEU A 70 -45.17 7.11 15.17
N LEU A 71 -44.71 5.87 15.00
CA LEU A 71 -45.51 4.67 15.22
C LEU A 71 -45.44 4.12 16.65
N PHE A 72 -44.24 4.08 17.22
CA PHE A 72 -43.96 3.35 18.46
C PHE A 72 -43.43 4.23 19.59
N GLY A 73 -43.18 5.52 19.32
CA GLY A 73 -42.61 6.44 20.30
C GLY A 73 -41.09 6.29 20.44
N ARG A 74 -40.56 6.74 21.58
CA ARG A 74 -39.12 6.97 21.79
C ARG A 74 -38.50 6.05 22.84
N ASP A 75 -39.17 4.95 23.19
CA ASP A 75 -38.64 4.04 24.20
C ASP A 75 -37.27 3.51 23.80
N PRO A 76 -36.32 3.36 24.74
CA PRO A 76 -34.98 2.83 24.45
C PRO A 76 -35.02 1.49 23.69
N PHE A 77 -36.04 0.68 23.95
CA PHE A 77 -36.29 -0.57 23.23
C PHE A 77 -36.58 -0.35 21.74
N ILE A 78 -37.41 0.66 21.40
CA ILE A 78 -37.73 1.02 20.01
C ILE A 78 -36.50 1.58 19.29
N ILE A 79 -35.68 2.38 19.98
CA ILE A 79 -34.41 2.88 19.43
C ILE A 79 -33.51 1.69 19.08
N GLY A 80 -33.32 0.74 19.99
CA GLY A 80 -32.53 -0.47 19.75
C GLY A 80 -33.04 -1.29 18.56
N LEU A 81 -34.36 -1.50 18.49
CA LEU A 81 -34.99 -2.21 17.37
C LEU A 81 -34.78 -1.48 16.04
N THR A 82 -34.92 -0.16 16.02
CA THR A 82 -34.71 0.68 14.83
C THR A 82 -33.27 0.57 14.35
N LEU A 83 -32.28 0.60 15.26
CA LEU A 83 -30.88 0.41 14.92
C LEU A 83 -30.64 -0.97 14.31
N MET A 84 -31.22 -2.05 14.85
CA MET A 84 -31.10 -3.39 14.28
C MET A 84 -31.63 -3.45 12.84
N ILE A 85 -32.79 -2.83 12.58
CA ILE A 85 -33.38 -2.78 11.24
C ILE A 85 -32.48 -1.98 10.27
N VAL A 86 -31.97 -0.82 10.70
CA VAL A 86 -31.05 0.01 9.90
C VAL A 86 -29.77 -0.75 9.57
N ILE A 87 -29.18 -1.48 10.54
CA ILE A 87 -27.99 -2.32 10.31
C ILE A 87 -28.30 -3.39 9.26
N ALA A 88 -29.39 -4.14 9.44
CA ALA A 88 -29.78 -5.20 8.52
C ALA A 88 -29.98 -4.67 7.08
N LEU A 89 -30.60 -3.50 6.94
CA LEU A 89 -30.84 -2.88 5.64
C LEU A 89 -29.54 -2.36 5.01
N CYS A 90 -28.65 -1.73 5.79
CA CYS A 90 -27.34 -1.28 5.30
C CYS A 90 -26.47 -2.46 4.85
N LEU A 91 -26.47 -3.58 5.58
CA LEU A 91 -25.77 -4.81 5.18
C LEU A 91 -26.33 -5.37 3.87
N LYS A 92 -27.65 -5.43 3.73
CA LYS A 92 -28.32 -5.88 2.50
C LYS A 92 -27.93 -5.03 1.29
N MET A 93 -27.69 -3.73 1.49
CA MET A 93 -27.27 -2.78 0.45
C MET A 93 -25.75 -2.67 0.28
N ARG A 94 -24.95 -3.45 1.02
CA ARG A 94 -23.48 -3.42 1.03
C ARG A 94 -22.88 -2.07 1.46
N LEU A 95 -23.52 -1.37 2.39
CA LEU A 95 -23.11 -0.06 2.93
C LEU A 95 -22.30 -0.17 4.24
N GLU A 96 -21.55 -1.26 4.43
CA GLU A 96 -20.87 -1.63 5.69
C GLU A 96 -19.98 -0.53 6.28
N SER A 97 -19.24 0.18 5.42
CA SER A 97 -18.33 1.28 5.76
C SER A 97 -19.02 2.48 6.44
N THR A 98 -20.36 2.59 6.32
CA THR A 98 -21.13 3.78 6.69
C THR A 98 -22.13 3.55 7.82
N ILE A 99 -22.25 2.30 8.31
CA ILE A 99 -23.19 1.92 9.36
C ILE A 99 -23.02 2.82 10.58
N SER A 100 -21.79 3.04 11.05
CA SER A 100 -21.53 3.85 12.26
C SER A 100 -22.13 5.26 12.19
N VAL A 101 -22.04 5.94 11.04
CA VAL A 101 -22.60 7.30 10.88
C VAL A 101 -24.13 7.24 10.83
N ALA A 102 -24.70 6.26 10.13
CA ALA A 102 -26.14 6.08 10.08
C ALA A 102 -26.75 5.80 11.47
N LEU A 103 -26.06 5.03 12.32
CA LEU A 103 -26.49 4.79 13.70
C LEU A 103 -26.45 6.06 14.54
N VAL A 104 -25.40 6.87 14.40
CA VAL A 104 -25.33 8.20 15.04
C VAL A 104 -26.52 9.07 14.61
N THR A 105 -26.88 9.06 13.33
CA THR A 105 -28.04 9.79 12.81
C THR A 105 -29.36 9.34 13.42
N VAL A 106 -29.58 8.02 13.51
CA VAL A 106 -30.79 7.46 14.15
C VAL A 106 -30.90 7.92 15.60
N ILE A 107 -29.81 7.75 16.38
CA ILE A 107 -29.79 8.15 17.79
C ILE A 107 -30.03 9.66 17.93
N ALA A 108 -29.34 10.47 17.13
CA ALA A 108 -29.42 11.93 17.20
C ALA A 108 -30.81 12.48 16.83
N ILE A 109 -31.57 11.76 15.98
CA ILE A 109 -32.95 12.11 15.62
C ILE A 109 -33.90 11.65 16.73
N MET A 110 -33.77 10.42 17.22
CA MET A 110 -34.71 9.84 18.20
C MET A 110 -34.57 10.40 19.62
N GLU A 111 -33.42 11.00 19.97
CA GLU A 111 -33.18 11.65 21.27
C GLU A 111 -34.09 12.87 21.51
N TYR A 112 -34.60 13.51 20.44
CA TYR A 112 -35.31 14.78 20.57
C TYR A 112 -36.77 14.64 20.99
N THR A 113 -37.17 15.45 21.99
CA THR A 113 -38.43 15.29 22.73
C THR A 113 -39.48 16.39 22.47
N ASP A 114 -39.16 17.47 21.74
CA ASP A 114 -40.11 18.59 21.56
C ASP A 114 -41.18 18.37 20.47
N LYS A 115 -42.19 19.25 20.49
CA LYS A 115 -43.39 19.24 19.63
C LYS A 115 -43.09 19.37 18.13
N GLN A 116 -41.95 19.94 17.74
CA GLN A 116 -41.54 20.12 16.33
C GLN A 116 -40.56 19.03 15.87
N PHE A 117 -40.87 17.77 16.17
CA PHE A 117 -39.99 16.63 15.91
C PHE A 117 -39.51 16.51 14.45
N ILE A 118 -40.41 16.68 13.48
CA ILE A 118 -40.05 16.52 12.05
C ILE A 118 -39.07 17.61 11.59
N GLU A 119 -39.31 18.86 11.99
CA GLU A 119 -38.41 19.98 11.68
C GLU A 119 -37.02 19.72 12.27
N PHE A 120 -36.97 19.27 13.53
CA PHE A 120 -35.72 18.92 14.18
C PHE A 120 -35.01 17.74 13.51
N ALA A 121 -35.74 16.71 13.08
CA ALA A 121 -35.17 15.56 12.37
C ALA A 121 -34.50 15.99 11.06
N VAL A 122 -35.13 16.90 10.31
CA VAL A 122 -34.56 17.48 9.08
C VAL A 122 -33.30 18.28 9.39
N ILE A 123 -33.33 19.14 10.42
CA ILE A 123 -32.18 19.93 10.84
C ILE A 123 -31.01 19.04 11.29
N ARG A 124 -31.29 17.96 12.03
CA ARG A 124 -30.28 16.97 12.44
C ARG A 124 -29.66 16.27 11.24
N PHE A 125 -30.48 15.81 10.30
CA PHE A 125 -30.01 15.21 9.06
C PHE A 125 -29.11 16.18 8.28
N LEU A 126 -29.51 17.45 8.12
CA LEU A 126 -28.72 18.46 7.44
C LEU A 126 -27.40 18.77 8.15
N THR A 127 -27.40 18.81 9.49
CA THR A 127 -26.18 18.99 10.29
C THR A 127 -25.17 17.88 10.06
N ILE A 128 -25.63 16.64 9.97
CA ILE A 128 -24.78 15.47 9.69
C ILE A 128 -24.29 15.51 8.25
N MET A 129 -25.15 15.82 7.28
CA MET A 129 -24.75 16.00 5.89
C MET A 129 -23.67 17.07 5.74
N LEU A 130 -23.80 18.19 6.44
CA LEU A 130 -22.82 19.28 6.43
C LEU A 130 -21.42 18.79 6.83
N GLY A 131 -21.32 17.96 7.86
CA GLY A 131 -20.04 17.38 8.29
C GLY A 131 -19.44 16.44 7.24
N ILE A 132 -20.26 15.61 6.61
CA ILE A 132 -19.82 14.70 5.53
C ILE A 132 -19.31 15.52 4.33
N PHE A 133 -20.04 16.55 3.92
CA PHE A 133 -19.62 17.45 2.84
C PHE A 133 -18.35 18.23 3.20
N ALA A 134 -18.22 18.73 4.43
CA ALA A 134 -17.00 19.41 4.88
C ALA A 134 -15.78 18.49 4.82
N ALA A 135 -15.91 17.24 5.28
CA ALA A 135 -14.84 16.24 5.18
C ALA A 135 -14.46 15.94 3.73
N PHE A 136 -15.45 15.82 2.84
CA PHE A 136 -15.21 15.61 1.41
C PHE A 136 -14.48 16.81 0.77
N VAL A 137 -14.91 18.04 1.04
CA VAL A 137 -14.28 19.27 0.53
C VAL A 137 -12.84 19.39 1.00
N VAL A 138 -12.59 19.16 2.29
CA VAL A 138 -11.21 19.18 2.83
C VAL A 138 -10.35 18.11 2.18
N ASN A 139 -10.89 16.90 1.97
CA ASN A 139 -10.13 15.84 1.30
C ASN A 139 -9.83 16.18 -0.17
N LEU A 140 -10.69 16.95 -0.85
CA LEU A 140 -10.49 17.45 -2.21
C LEU A 140 -9.38 18.51 -2.26
N ILE A 141 -9.38 19.46 -1.31
CA ILE A 141 -8.44 20.59 -1.27
C ILE A 141 -7.04 20.13 -0.85
N PHE A 142 -6.95 19.21 0.12
CA PHE A 142 -5.67 18.67 0.55
C PHE A 142 -5.17 17.62 -0.45
N LEU A 143 -4.25 18.04 -1.32
CA LEU A 143 -3.61 17.21 -2.35
C LEU A 143 -3.17 15.83 -1.80
N PRO A 144 -3.43 14.74 -2.54
CA PRO A 144 -3.01 13.41 -2.13
C PRO A 144 -1.48 13.37 -1.97
N PRO A 145 -0.96 12.63 -0.98
CA PRO A 145 0.49 12.46 -0.84
C PRO A 145 1.04 11.80 -2.11
N LYS A 146 2.24 12.20 -2.53
CA LYS A 146 2.94 11.62 -3.69
C LYS A 146 3.28 10.14 -3.44
N TYR A 147 2.28 9.25 -3.52
CA TYR A 147 2.41 7.81 -3.23
C TYR A 147 3.43 7.14 -4.14
N GLU A 148 3.54 7.59 -5.40
CA GLU A 148 4.52 7.08 -6.36
C GLU A 148 5.96 7.25 -5.89
N LYS A 149 6.35 8.47 -5.49
CA LYS A 149 7.71 8.78 -5.00
C LYS A 149 8.00 7.98 -3.75
N LYS A 150 7.07 8.00 -2.79
CA LYS A 150 7.22 7.24 -1.54
C LYS A 150 7.33 5.73 -1.76
N LEU A 151 6.57 5.19 -2.71
CA LEU A 151 6.64 3.78 -3.09
C LEU A 151 8.02 3.46 -3.65
N TYR A 152 8.49 4.24 -4.62
CA TYR A 152 9.79 4.04 -5.22
C TYR A 152 10.93 4.11 -4.20
N GLU A 153 10.96 5.17 -3.38
CA GLU A 153 11.96 5.33 -2.31
C GLU A 153 11.97 4.12 -1.36
N LYS A 154 10.80 3.59 -1.01
CA LYS A 154 10.72 2.44 -0.11
C LYS A 154 11.12 1.13 -0.77
N ILE A 155 10.86 0.96 -2.07
CA ILE A 155 11.39 -0.17 -2.86
C ILE A 155 12.91 -0.12 -2.86
N THR A 156 13.51 1.03 -3.19
CA THR A 156 14.97 1.17 -3.29
C THR A 156 15.64 0.99 -1.94
N GLU A 157 15.13 1.63 -0.87
CA GLU A 157 15.66 1.50 0.48
C GLU A 157 15.63 0.03 0.97
N ASN A 158 14.50 -0.66 0.80
CA ASN A 158 14.39 -2.07 1.18
C ASN A 158 15.34 -2.94 0.36
N THR A 159 15.43 -2.69 -0.95
CA THR A 159 16.31 -3.45 -1.85
C THR A 159 17.77 -3.27 -1.44
N GLU A 160 18.27 -2.04 -1.34
CA GLU A 160 19.65 -1.72 -0.94
C GLU A 160 20.01 -2.38 0.41
N ASN A 161 19.10 -2.36 1.38
CA ASN A 161 19.30 -3.02 2.65
C ASN A 161 19.47 -4.54 2.48
N ILE A 162 18.57 -5.20 1.73
CA ILE A 162 18.66 -6.65 1.47
C ILE A 162 19.96 -6.98 0.73
N LEU A 163 20.31 -6.24 -0.33
CA LEU A 163 21.53 -6.50 -1.10
C LEU A 163 22.79 -6.34 -0.24
N LYS A 164 22.82 -5.32 0.65
CA LYS A 164 23.90 -5.12 1.62
C LYS A 164 24.06 -6.34 2.53
N TRP A 165 22.95 -6.88 3.04
CA TRP A 165 23.00 -8.05 3.91
C TRP A 165 23.42 -9.33 3.18
N ILE A 166 22.99 -9.54 1.94
CA ILE A 166 23.50 -10.65 1.11
C ILE A 166 25.02 -10.51 0.94
N ARG A 167 25.52 -9.31 0.65
CA ARG A 167 26.95 -9.04 0.45
C ARG A 167 27.78 -9.29 1.73
N ILE A 168 27.25 -8.93 2.91
CA ILE A 168 27.92 -9.15 4.20
C ILE A 168 27.89 -10.64 4.57
N HIS A 169 26.73 -11.28 4.44
CA HIS A 169 26.54 -12.68 4.81
C HIS A 169 27.41 -13.62 3.96
N THR A 170 27.47 -13.39 2.64
CA THR A 170 28.30 -14.19 1.71
C THR A 170 29.81 -14.07 2.01
N ARG A 171 30.22 -13.10 2.83
CA ARG A 171 31.61 -12.89 3.27
C ARG A 171 31.87 -13.41 4.68
N HIS A 172 30.93 -14.12 5.30
CA HIS A 172 31.00 -14.64 6.67
C HIS A 172 31.29 -13.55 7.72
N ALA A 173 30.87 -12.31 7.43
CA ALA A 173 31.17 -11.14 8.26
C ALA A 173 30.00 -10.74 9.20
N SER A 174 28.95 -11.57 9.29
CA SER A 174 27.76 -11.32 10.12
C SER A 174 27.62 -12.34 11.23
N GLU A 175 27.23 -11.89 12.42
CA GLU A 175 26.80 -12.79 13.50
C GLU A 175 25.40 -13.36 13.20
N HIS A 176 25.26 -14.69 13.33
CA HIS A 176 24.04 -15.43 12.98
C HIS A 176 22.75 -14.87 13.64
N HIS A 177 22.82 -14.43 14.91
CA HIS A 177 21.66 -13.93 15.64
C HIS A 177 21.16 -12.56 15.12
N ILE A 178 22.08 -11.65 14.81
CA ILE A 178 21.77 -10.30 14.33
C ILE A 178 21.06 -10.38 12.98
N LEU A 179 21.53 -11.25 12.09
CA LEU A 179 20.94 -11.41 10.76
C LEU A 179 19.49 -11.92 10.82
N LYS A 180 19.16 -12.83 11.75
CA LYS A 180 17.80 -13.34 11.91
C LYS A 180 16.80 -12.24 12.26
N GLU A 181 17.15 -11.36 13.20
CA GLU A 181 16.28 -10.24 13.58
C GLU A 181 16.07 -9.26 12.41
N ASP A 182 17.12 -8.98 11.65
CA ASP A 182 17.04 -8.05 10.52
C ASP A 182 16.28 -8.65 9.34
N ILE A 183 16.34 -9.97 9.11
CA ILE A 183 15.48 -10.67 8.15
C ILE A 183 13.99 -10.50 8.50
N GLU A 184 13.61 -10.63 9.77
CA GLU A 184 12.21 -10.43 10.18
C GLU A 184 11.77 -8.97 10.01
N LYS A 185 12.62 -7.99 10.36
CA LYS A 185 12.36 -6.57 10.08
C LYS A 185 12.18 -6.31 8.59
N MET A 186 12.99 -6.93 7.72
CA MET A 186 12.86 -6.81 6.26
C MET A 186 11.53 -7.39 5.78
N LYS A 187 11.09 -8.53 6.31
CA LYS A 187 9.79 -9.14 5.97
C LYS A 187 8.61 -8.25 6.36
N GLU A 188 8.66 -7.63 7.53
CA GLU A 188 7.66 -6.62 7.92
C GLU A 188 7.66 -5.43 6.96
N ASN A 189 8.84 -4.96 6.57
CA ASN A 189 8.99 -3.86 5.64
C ASN A 189 8.47 -4.21 4.23
N MET A 190 8.59 -5.47 3.80
CA MET A 190 7.97 -5.97 2.57
C MET A 190 6.45 -5.95 2.66
N THR A 191 5.87 -6.34 3.81
CA THR A 191 4.41 -6.26 4.02
C THR A 191 3.92 -4.81 3.96
N LYS A 192 4.63 -3.88 4.61
CA LYS A 192 4.35 -2.43 4.54
C LYS A 192 4.46 -1.90 3.10
N LEU A 193 5.41 -2.42 2.31
CA LEU A 193 5.61 -2.07 0.91
C LEU A 193 4.45 -2.52 0.03
N GLU A 194 3.91 -3.72 0.26
CA GLU A 194 2.72 -4.21 -0.45
C GLU A 194 1.49 -3.36 -0.16
N HIS A 195 1.28 -2.95 1.10
CA HIS A 195 0.22 -2.01 1.43
C HIS A 195 0.38 -0.67 0.73
N LEU A 196 1.61 -0.14 0.65
CA LEU A 196 1.89 1.10 -0.06
C LEU A 196 1.63 0.97 -1.57
N TYR A 197 1.97 -0.17 -2.17
CA TYR A 197 1.64 -0.49 -3.55
C TYR A 197 0.13 -0.53 -3.79
N LEU A 198 -0.65 -1.13 -2.88
CA LEU A 198 -2.12 -1.14 -2.97
C LEU A 198 -2.70 0.28 -2.91
N MET A 199 -2.19 1.12 -2.03
CA MET A 199 -2.61 2.54 -1.95
C MET A 199 -2.32 3.28 -3.26
N TYR A 200 -1.14 3.07 -3.86
CA TYR A 200 -0.81 3.64 -5.16
C TYR A 200 -1.70 3.07 -6.29
N LYS A 201 -2.00 1.76 -6.27
CA LYS A 201 -2.88 1.10 -7.25
C LYS A 201 -4.31 1.65 -7.21
N GLU A 202 -4.84 1.93 -6.02
CA GLU A 202 -6.20 2.42 -5.82
C GLU A 202 -6.39 3.91 -6.17
N GLU A 203 -5.32 4.69 -6.19
CA GLU A 203 -5.39 6.11 -6.55
C GLU A 203 -5.80 6.26 -8.03
N ARG A 204 -6.95 6.88 -8.31
CA ARG A 204 -7.39 7.14 -9.69
C ARG A 204 -6.66 8.33 -10.29
N THR A 205 -6.18 8.19 -11.52
CA THR A 205 -5.75 9.32 -12.34
C THR A 205 -6.98 10.04 -12.90
N TYR A 206 -7.12 11.34 -12.57
CA TYR A 206 -8.26 12.17 -12.99
C TYR A 206 -8.39 12.31 -14.52
N PHE A 207 -7.26 12.23 -15.24
CA PHE A 207 -7.22 12.32 -16.70
C PHE A 207 -7.07 10.95 -17.36
N ARG A 208 -7.92 10.67 -18.36
CA ARG A 208 -7.95 9.40 -19.13
C ARG A 208 -6.60 9.08 -19.79
N LYS A 209 -5.83 10.11 -20.20
CA LYS A 209 -4.47 9.97 -20.76
C LYS A 209 -3.45 9.42 -19.76
N ASN A 210 -3.59 9.75 -18.48
CA ASN A 210 -2.66 9.32 -17.43
C ASN A 210 -2.99 7.91 -16.89
N ARG A 211 -4.12 7.30 -17.31
CA ARG A 211 -4.51 5.95 -16.89
C ARG A 211 -3.57 4.87 -17.42
N PHE A 212 -3.17 4.97 -18.69
CA PHE A 212 -2.26 4.01 -19.32
C PHE A 212 -0.83 4.14 -18.78
N GLN A 213 -0.33 5.37 -18.61
CA GLN A 213 0.97 5.63 -17.98
C GLN A 213 1.03 5.04 -16.56
N LYS A 214 0.00 5.29 -15.74
CA LYS A 214 -0.08 4.71 -14.39
C LYS A 214 -0.14 3.19 -14.39
N SER A 215 -0.92 2.59 -15.30
CA SER A 215 -1.02 1.14 -15.42
C SER A 215 0.34 0.50 -15.75
N ARG A 216 1.13 1.13 -16.63
CA ARG A 216 2.49 0.68 -16.96
C ARG A 216 3.43 0.78 -15.76
N LYS A 217 3.42 1.91 -15.04
CA LYS A 217 4.19 2.09 -13.81
C LYS A 217 3.81 1.05 -12.74
N LEU A 218 2.53 0.71 -12.61
CA LEU A 218 2.06 -0.32 -11.69
C LEU A 218 2.64 -1.71 -11.99
N VAL A 219 2.85 -2.04 -13.27
CA VAL A 219 3.52 -3.30 -13.66
C VAL A 219 5.00 -3.26 -13.26
N LEU A 220 5.69 -2.14 -13.51
CA LEU A 220 7.09 -1.97 -13.15
C LEU A 220 7.30 -2.06 -11.63
N TYR A 221 6.54 -1.30 -10.84
CA TYR A 221 6.65 -1.37 -9.38
C TYR A 221 6.29 -2.74 -8.83
N ARG A 222 5.30 -3.44 -9.43
CA ARG A 222 5.00 -4.81 -9.03
C ARG A 222 6.18 -5.73 -9.27
N GLN A 223 6.82 -5.64 -10.44
CA GLN A 223 7.97 -6.48 -10.74
C GLN A 223 9.19 -6.13 -9.88
N MET A 224 9.41 -4.85 -9.55
CA MET A 224 10.44 -4.45 -8.59
C MET A 224 10.22 -5.09 -7.23
N ILE A 225 9.00 -5.03 -6.69
CA ILE A 225 8.65 -5.68 -5.42
C ILE A 225 8.89 -7.20 -5.48
N VAL A 226 8.55 -7.84 -6.60
CA VAL A 226 8.82 -9.28 -6.81
C VAL A 226 10.32 -9.57 -6.79
N ALA A 227 11.13 -8.79 -7.51
CA ALA A 227 12.59 -8.93 -7.53
C ALA A 227 13.22 -8.71 -6.14
N THR A 228 12.79 -7.67 -5.42
CA THR A 228 13.20 -7.42 -4.02
C THR A 228 12.83 -8.60 -3.11
N ASN A 229 11.64 -9.18 -3.28
CA ASN A 229 11.21 -10.33 -2.49
C ASN A 229 12.06 -11.58 -2.79
N ARG A 230 12.43 -11.82 -4.06
CA ARG A 230 13.35 -12.92 -4.41
C ARG A 230 14.75 -12.74 -3.85
N ALA A 231 15.25 -11.50 -3.80
CA ALA A 231 16.49 -11.20 -3.09
C ALA A 231 16.37 -11.54 -1.59
N LEU A 232 15.26 -11.19 -0.94
CA LEU A 232 15.02 -11.51 0.48
C LEU A 232 14.92 -13.03 0.73
N GLU A 233 14.21 -13.76 -0.13
CA GLU A 233 14.13 -15.22 -0.01
C GLU A 233 15.49 -15.89 -0.26
N THR A 234 16.31 -15.34 -1.16
CA THR A 234 17.70 -15.77 -1.34
C THR A 234 18.51 -15.56 -0.06
N LEU A 235 18.42 -14.37 0.56
CA LEU A 235 19.08 -14.08 1.84
C LEU A 235 18.65 -15.04 2.95
N LYS A 236 17.35 -15.35 3.04
CA LYS A 236 16.83 -16.32 4.01
C LYS A 236 17.41 -17.72 3.82
N LEU A 237 17.49 -18.20 2.58
CA LEU A 237 18.06 -19.52 2.31
C LEU A 237 19.57 -19.54 2.56
N LEU A 238 20.29 -18.46 2.21
CA LEU A 238 21.71 -18.32 2.55
C LEU A 238 21.93 -18.40 4.06
N HIS A 239 21.14 -17.66 4.83
CA HIS A 239 21.21 -17.69 6.29
C HIS A 239 20.84 -19.05 6.88
N ARG A 240 19.81 -19.70 6.32
CA ARG A 240 19.36 -21.03 6.77
C ARG A 240 20.41 -22.10 6.53
N PHE A 241 21.12 -22.04 5.40
CA PHE A 241 22.10 -23.03 4.98
C PHE A 241 23.56 -22.57 5.20
N GLU A 242 23.78 -21.62 6.10
CA GLU A 242 25.10 -21.03 6.37
C GLU A 242 26.14 -22.10 6.73
N ASN A 243 25.78 -23.04 7.61
CA ASN A 243 26.67 -24.10 8.07
C ASN A 243 27.01 -25.09 6.94
N GLU A 244 26.01 -25.51 6.17
CA GLU A 244 26.20 -26.41 5.04
C GLU A 244 27.08 -25.77 3.96
N LEU A 245 26.86 -24.49 3.67
CA LEU A 245 27.69 -23.73 2.73
C LEU A 245 29.14 -23.63 3.18
N TYR A 246 29.39 -23.49 4.49
CA TYR A 246 30.75 -23.42 5.04
C TYR A 246 31.55 -24.71 4.81
N HIS A 247 30.87 -25.86 4.83
CA HIS A 247 31.50 -27.18 4.61
C HIS A 247 31.68 -27.55 3.12
N MET A 248 31.17 -26.73 2.20
CA MET A 248 31.32 -26.97 0.76
C MET A 248 32.75 -26.70 0.26
N PRO A 249 33.15 -27.29 -0.89
CA PRO A 249 34.42 -26.96 -1.53
C PRO A 249 34.56 -25.46 -1.80
N LEU A 250 35.76 -24.92 -1.56
CA LEU A 250 36.04 -23.49 -1.73
C LEU A 250 35.70 -22.98 -3.14
N GLU A 251 35.92 -23.80 -4.16
CA GLU A 251 35.57 -23.47 -5.55
C GLU A 251 34.05 -23.23 -5.71
N PHE A 252 33.23 -24.08 -5.10
CA PHE A 252 31.78 -23.96 -5.16
C PHE A 252 31.26 -22.73 -4.39
N GLN A 253 31.83 -22.46 -3.21
CA GLN A 253 31.54 -21.25 -2.44
C GLN A 253 31.87 -19.97 -3.24
N GLN A 254 33.01 -19.97 -3.95
CA GLN A 254 33.42 -18.85 -4.79
C GLN A 254 32.47 -18.63 -5.97
N ILE A 255 31.97 -19.70 -6.60
CA ILE A 255 31.01 -19.61 -7.71
C ILE A 255 29.68 -19.01 -7.22
N ILE A 256 29.13 -19.49 -6.09
CA ILE A 256 27.92 -18.90 -5.50
C ILE A 256 28.14 -17.41 -5.22
N ARG A 257 29.28 -17.07 -4.62
CA ARG A 257 29.59 -15.68 -4.27
C ARG A 257 29.71 -14.79 -5.51
N SER A 258 30.42 -15.24 -6.53
CA SER A 258 30.58 -14.53 -7.81
C SER A 258 29.22 -14.29 -8.47
N GLN A 259 28.39 -15.34 -8.53
CA GLN A 259 27.04 -15.23 -9.08
C GLN A 259 26.18 -14.24 -8.29
N LEU A 260 26.19 -14.32 -6.95
CA LEU A 260 25.45 -13.36 -6.13
C LEU A 260 25.96 -11.94 -6.35
N ASP A 261 27.27 -11.68 -6.29
CA ASP A 261 27.86 -10.36 -6.50
C ASP A 261 27.42 -9.77 -7.86
N CYS A 262 27.39 -10.59 -8.92
CA CYS A 262 26.89 -10.22 -10.24
C CYS A 262 25.39 -9.85 -10.22
N LEU A 263 24.54 -10.67 -9.57
CA LEU A 263 23.10 -10.40 -9.45
C LEU A 263 22.81 -9.15 -8.59
N LEU A 264 23.55 -8.94 -7.50
CA LEU A 264 23.41 -7.75 -6.66
C LEU A 264 23.74 -6.49 -7.48
N HIS A 265 24.87 -6.52 -8.21
CA HIS A 265 25.27 -5.41 -9.08
C HIS A 265 24.23 -5.16 -10.18
N TYR A 266 23.73 -6.21 -10.83
CA TYR A 266 22.71 -6.10 -11.86
C TYR A 266 21.41 -5.49 -11.32
N HIS A 267 20.97 -5.89 -10.12
CA HIS A 267 19.79 -5.31 -9.49
C HIS A 267 19.96 -3.81 -9.18
N GLU A 268 21.11 -3.40 -8.61
CA GLU A 268 21.42 -1.98 -8.38
C GLU A 268 21.39 -1.18 -9.69
N GLN A 269 22.00 -1.71 -10.76
CA GLN A 269 22.01 -1.08 -12.08
C GLN A 269 20.60 -0.91 -12.65
N ILE A 270 19.75 -1.94 -12.57
CA ILE A 270 18.36 -1.89 -13.06
C ILE A 270 17.57 -0.77 -12.37
N LEU A 271 17.73 -0.61 -11.06
CA LEU A 271 17.07 0.47 -10.30
C LEU A 271 17.59 1.85 -10.73
N LEU A 272 18.90 2.01 -10.92
CA LEU A 272 19.49 3.27 -11.40
C LEU A 272 19.08 3.62 -12.84
N LYS A 273 18.97 2.60 -13.70
CA LYS A 273 18.48 2.70 -15.07
C LYS A 273 17.05 3.21 -15.11
N PHE A 274 16.18 2.74 -14.22
CA PHE A 274 14.79 3.22 -14.12
C PHE A 274 14.68 4.73 -13.80
N ILE A 275 15.57 5.28 -12.96
CA ILE A 275 15.60 6.74 -12.68
C ILE A 275 16.26 7.52 -13.84
N GLY A 276 16.95 6.84 -14.77
CA GLY A 276 17.73 7.47 -15.84
C GLY A 276 19.07 8.06 -15.36
N LYS A 277 19.58 7.63 -14.18
CA LYS A 277 20.88 8.07 -13.64
C LYS A 277 22.07 7.36 -14.27
N VAL A 278 21.83 6.22 -14.92
CA VAL A 278 22.84 5.46 -15.66
C VAL A 278 22.46 5.49 -17.13
N LYS A 279 23.42 5.81 -18.01
CA LYS A 279 23.23 5.70 -19.48
C LYS A 279 22.74 4.28 -19.79
N HIS A 280 21.94 4.11 -20.84
CA HIS A 280 21.69 2.79 -21.42
C HIS A 280 23.05 2.19 -21.82
N LEU A 281 23.75 1.51 -20.90
CA LEU A 281 24.91 0.72 -21.26
C LEU A 281 24.45 -0.33 -22.26
N PRO A 282 25.31 -0.72 -23.21
CA PRO A 282 25.00 -1.83 -24.09
C PRO A 282 24.55 -3.01 -23.24
N ARG A 283 23.34 -3.50 -23.55
CA ARG A 283 22.63 -4.63 -22.94
C ARG A 283 23.46 -5.91 -22.84
N THR A 284 24.66 -5.93 -23.39
CA THR A 284 25.50 -7.09 -23.62
C THR A 284 26.35 -7.43 -22.40
N ASP A 285 27.03 -6.48 -21.76
CA ASP A 285 28.17 -6.89 -20.93
C ASP A 285 27.70 -7.49 -19.59
N THR A 286 26.83 -6.79 -18.86
CA THR A 286 26.33 -7.30 -17.56
C THR A 286 25.32 -8.43 -17.68
N VAL A 287 24.51 -8.46 -18.75
CA VAL A 287 23.58 -9.58 -19.00
C VAL A 287 24.33 -10.82 -19.46
N ASN A 288 25.40 -10.66 -20.26
CA ASN A 288 26.23 -11.81 -20.65
C ASN A 288 27.05 -12.31 -19.47
N GLU A 289 27.57 -11.42 -18.61
CA GLU A 289 28.26 -11.80 -17.37
C GLU A 289 27.33 -12.58 -16.43
N THR A 290 26.12 -12.07 -16.15
CA THR A 290 25.13 -12.78 -15.32
C THR A 290 24.71 -14.12 -15.91
N HIS A 291 24.55 -14.21 -17.24
CA HIS A 291 24.27 -15.47 -17.93
C HIS A 291 25.44 -16.45 -17.80
N HIS A 292 26.67 -15.98 -17.97
CA HIS A 292 27.88 -16.79 -17.87
C HIS A 292 28.05 -17.36 -16.46
N GLU A 293 27.95 -16.52 -15.44
CA GLU A 293 28.05 -16.95 -14.04
C GLU A 293 26.88 -17.87 -13.62
N ARG A 294 25.68 -17.68 -14.19
CA ARG A 294 24.57 -18.63 -14.04
C ARG A 294 24.91 -20.01 -14.61
N MET A 295 25.49 -20.07 -15.81
CA MET A 295 25.89 -21.35 -16.41
C MET A 295 26.97 -22.04 -15.57
N ARG A 296 27.97 -21.30 -15.11
CA ARG A 296 29.02 -21.83 -14.22
C ARG A 296 28.45 -22.41 -12.93
N LEU A 297 27.46 -21.75 -12.32
CA LEU A 297 26.78 -22.26 -11.13
C LEU A 297 26.03 -23.58 -11.41
N ILE A 298 25.32 -23.64 -12.53
CA ILE A 298 24.58 -24.85 -12.95
C ILE A 298 25.55 -26.00 -13.23
N GLU A 299 26.62 -25.75 -13.97
CA GLU A 299 27.66 -26.76 -14.27
C GLU A 299 28.32 -27.27 -12.99
N ALA A 300 28.69 -26.36 -12.07
CA ALA A 300 29.28 -26.73 -10.79
C ALA A 300 28.30 -27.52 -9.91
N PHE A 301 27.01 -27.18 -9.95
CA PHE A 301 25.95 -27.90 -9.26
C PHE A 301 25.81 -29.34 -9.80
N TYR A 302 25.77 -29.52 -11.12
CA TYR A 302 25.70 -30.86 -11.73
C TYR A 302 26.95 -31.70 -11.46
N ALA A 303 28.13 -31.08 -11.45
CA ALA A 303 29.39 -31.76 -11.13
C ALA A 303 29.45 -32.25 -9.67
N HIS A 304 28.77 -31.56 -8.74
CA HIS A 304 28.70 -31.95 -7.32
C HIS A 304 27.56 -32.94 -7.00
N HIS A 305 26.59 -33.14 -7.91
CA HIS A 305 25.34 -33.89 -7.66
C HIS A 305 25.51 -35.43 -7.54
N HIS A 306 26.72 -35.94 -7.31
CA HIS A 306 26.96 -37.38 -7.17
C HIS A 306 26.71 -37.94 -5.75
N GLN A 307 26.38 -37.09 -4.77
CA GLN A 307 26.03 -37.53 -3.41
C GLN A 307 24.55 -37.32 -3.09
N SER A 308 23.86 -38.41 -2.74
CA SER A 308 22.40 -38.58 -2.79
C SER A 308 21.56 -37.80 -1.76
N HIS A 309 22.10 -36.81 -1.04
CA HIS A 309 21.43 -36.22 0.13
C HIS A 309 21.42 -34.67 0.21
N GLU A 310 21.74 -33.94 -0.86
CA GLU A 310 21.89 -32.48 -0.81
C GLU A 310 20.65 -31.68 -1.28
N TYR A 311 19.45 -31.98 -0.77
CA TYR A 311 18.21 -31.27 -1.13
C TYR A 311 18.24 -29.76 -0.83
N TYR A 312 19.06 -29.34 0.15
CA TYR A 312 19.28 -27.93 0.49
C TYR A 312 19.95 -27.17 -0.66
N LEU A 313 20.87 -27.81 -1.38
CA LEU A 313 21.62 -27.18 -2.45
C LEU A 313 20.72 -26.88 -3.66
N PHE A 314 19.84 -27.81 -3.99
CA PHE A 314 18.82 -27.60 -5.02
C PHE A 314 17.93 -26.40 -4.71
N SER A 315 17.52 -26.27 -3.45
CA SER A 315 16.65 -25.17 -3.01
C SER A 315 17.35 -23.81 -3.13
N LEU A 316 18.62 -23.74 -2.73
CA LEU A 316 19.40 -22.50 -2.81
C LEU A 316 19.71 -22.10 -4.26
N VAL A 317 20.25 -23.03 -5.05
CA VAL A 317 20.59 -22.79 -6.46
C VAL A 317 19.34 -22.43 -7.26
N GLY A 318 18.23 -23.15 -7.03
CA GLY A 318 16.95 -22.83 -7.65
C GLY A 318 16.45 -21.42 -7.32
N MET A 319 16.63 -20.97 -6.07
CA MET A 319 16.27 -19.60 -5.67
C MET A 319 17.16 -18.54 -6.32
N ILE A 320 18.47 -18.79 -6.42
CA ILE A 320 19.42 -17.88 -7.10
C ILE A 320 19.07 -17.76 -8.59
N ILE A 321 18.69 -18.87 -9.23
CA ILE A 321 18.24 -18.88 -10.63
C ILE A 321 16.92 -18.13 -10.79
N ASP A 322 15.90 -18.40 -9.96
CA ASP A 322 14.62 -17.66 -10.01
C ASP A 322 14.85 -16.16 -9.77
N TYR A 323 15.73 -15.78 -8.84
CA TYR A 323 16.10 -14.38 -8.64
C TYR A 323 16.71 -13.76 -9.90
N SER A 324 17.64 -14.45 -10.57
CA SER A 324 18.20 -14.04 -11.85
C SER A 324 17.13 -13.82 -12.92
N GLU A 325 16.19 -14.76 -13.07
CA GLU A 325 15.09 -14.66 -14.04
C GLU A 325 14.16 -13.47 -13.75
N GLN A 326 13.86 -13.19 -12.48
CA GLN A 326 13.03 -12.04 -12.11
C GLN A 326 13.72 -10.71 -12.45
N LEU A 327 15.05 -10.63 -12.32
CA LEU A 327 15.84 -9.45 -12.71
C LEU A 327 15.83 -9.26 -14.23
N GLU A 328 16.02 -10.33 -15.02
CA GLU A 328 15.91 -10.25 -16.48
C GLU A 328 14.52 -9.77 -16.93
N ARG A 329 13.46 -10.27 -16.28
CA ARG A 329 12.08 -9.80 -16.54
C ARG A 329 11.92 -8.32 -16.21
N LEU A 330 12.46 -7.88 -15.08
CA LEU A 330 12.40 -6.48 -14.66
C LEU A 330 13.13 -5.57 -15.66
N ASP A 331 14.33 -5.95 -16.08
CA ASP A 331 15.12 -5.20 -17.05
C ASP A 331 14.43 -5.09 -18.42
N LYS A 332 13.86 -6.21 -18.92
CA LYS A 332 13.05 -6.22 -20.16
C LYS A 332 11.86 -5.26 -20.07
N LEU A 333 11.18 -5.20 -18.92
CA LEU A 333 10.05 -4.29 -18.71
C LEU A 333 10.51 -2.83 -18.67
N ILE A 334 11.64 -2.54 -18.03
CA ILE A 334 12.22 -1.19 -17.97
C ILE A 334 12.68 -0.73 -19.36
N ASP A 335 13.33 -1.60 -20.13
CA ASP A 335 13.69 -1.33 -21.53
C ASP A 335 12.46 -1.01 -22.38
N SER A 336 11.43 -1.87 -22.32
CA SER A 336 10.18 -1.63 -23.04
C SER A 336 9.52 -0.33 -22.61
N PHE A 337 9.66 0.07 -21.35
CA PHE A 337 9.10 1.31 -20.86
C PHE A 337 9.83 2.52 -21.44
N HIS A 338 11.17 2.55 -21.42
CA HIS A 338 11.97 3.66 -21.94
C HIS A 338 11.96 3.76 -23.47
N HIS A 339 11.96 2.64 -24.19
CA HIS A 339 12.03 2.62 -25.65
C HIS A 339 10.75 3.14 -26.32
N TYR A 340 9.59 2.84 -25.76
CA TYR A 340 8.31 3.25 -26.34
C TYR A 340 7.75 4.54 -25.74
N HIS A 341 8.26 4.99 -24.59
CA HIS A 341 7.73 6.14 -23.87
C HIS A 341 8.86 7.06 -23.36
N HIS A 342 9.24 8.02 -24.21
CA HIS A 342 10.08 9.17 -23.83
C HIS A 342 9.30 10.15 -22.93
N ASP A 343 8.92 9.71 -21.73
CA ASP A 343 8.45 10.63 -20.69
C ASP A 343 9.65 11.09 -19.87
N SER A 344 10.28 12.19 -20.31
CA SER A 344 11.32 12.94 -19.59
C SER A 344 10.86 13.51 -18.23
N SER A 345 9.66 13.17 -17.77
CA SER A 345 9.03 13.62 -16.54
C SER A 345 9.28 12.70 -15.35
N LEU A 346 9.48 11.39 -15.54
CA LEU A 346 9.69 10.42 -14.46
C LEU A 346 11.01 10.67 -13.70
N ALA A 347 12.10 10.84 -14.46
CA ALA A 347 13.40 11.21 -13.90
C ALA A 347 13.33 12.57 -13.18
N LYS A 348 12.63 13.57 -13.75
CA LYS A 348 12.48 14.88 -13.11
C LYS A 348 11.64 14.84 -11.81
N THR A 349 10.58 14.04 -11.76
CA THR A 349 9.67 14.01 -10.60
C THR A 349 10.23 13.21 -9.41
N LEU A 350 11.12 12.26 -9.67
CA LEU A 350 11.78 11.44 -8.65
C LEU A 350 13.14 11.99 -8.21
N VAL A 351 13.78 12.87 -9.00
CA VAL A 351 15.13 13.41 -8.73
C VAL A 351 15.15 14.88 -8.29
N ASN A 352 14.21 15.73 -8.71
CA ASN A 352 14.33 17.20 -8.56
C ASN A 352 13.38 17.90 -7.54
N ASP A 353 12.62 17.15 -6.74
CA ASP A 353 11.88 17.64 -5.55
C ASP A 353 12.10 16.65 -4.41
#